data_AF-A0A560WKU4-F1
#
_entry.id   AF-A0A560WKU4-F1
#
_cell.length_a   1.000
_cell.length_b   1.000
_cell.length_c   1.000
_cell.angle_alpha   90.00
_cell.angle_beta   90.00
_cell.angle_gamma   90.00
#
_symmetry.space_group_name_H-M   'P 1'
#
loop_
_entity.id
_entity.type
_entity.pdbx_description
1 polymer ?
#
loop_
_entity_poly.entity_id
_entity_poly.type
_entity_poly.pdbx_seq_one_letter_code
_entity_poly.pdbx_strand_id
1 'polypeptide(L)'
;MVDEQEAATGAQPAPRMQVNAPVFYISAVLIVAFAAFGALFPDRAGDMFNSVQNFIVRDFGWFYIASVAGFLIFALYLMLSRYGDIKLGPDDSEPEYSYLSWFAMLFSAGMGIGLIFFGVAEPVQHYALPPVGEGKTVESARQAMVLTFFHWGLHAWAIYIVVGLALAYFSFRRGLPLTIRSALFPLIGRHIYGPVGHAIDIFAVLGTMFGVATSLGLGVLQVNAGFSHLFGIPTNSSVQLGREPINGGG
;
A
#
# COMPACT_ATOMS: atom_id res chain seq x y z
N MET A 1 2.51 57.34 29.60
CA MET A 1 1.33 56.50 29.85
C MET A 1 1.03 55.83 28.52
N VAL A 2 1.83 54.79 28.25
CA VAL A 2 1.88 54.03 27.01
C VAL A 2 1.55 52.61 27.42
N ASP A 3 0.69 51.96 26.63
CA ASP A 3 0.36 50.52 26.64
C ASP A 3 -0.45 49.99 27.82
N GLU A 4 -1.78 50.01 27.65
CA GLU A 4 -2.73 49.15 28.38
C GLU A 4 -3.68 48.44 27.38
N GLN A 5 -3.12 47.93 26.28
CA GLN A 5 -3.78 46.96 25.39
C GLN A 5 -2.85 45.77 25.16
N GLU A 6 -2.51 45.11 26.27
CA GLU A 6 -1.85 43.82 26.28
C GLU A 6 -2.85 42.74 25.82
N ALA A 7 -2.61 42.22 24.61
CA ALA A 7 -2.78 40.83 24.23
C ALA A 7 -3.99 40.05 24.80
N ALA A 8 -5.17 40.26 24.21
CA ALA A 8 -6.18 39.20 24.15
C ALA A 8 -5.84 38.22 23.01
N THR A 9 -4.71 37.51 23.14
CA THR A 9 -4.43 36.34 22.29
C THR A 9 -5.32 35.21 22.79
N GLY A 10 -6.57 35.20 22.31
CA GLY A 10 -7.47 34.05 22.47
C GLY A 10 -6.81 32.85 21.78
N ALA A 11 -6.16 32.00 22.56
CA ALA A 11 -5.66 30.72 22.09
C ALA A 11 -6.87 29.96 21.51
N GLN A 12 -6.93 29.86 20.17
CA GLN A 12 -7.87 28.96 19.53
C GLN A 12 -7.62 27.56 20.10
N PRO A 13 -8.63 26.88 20.65
CA PRO A 13 -8.42 25.54 21.17
C PRO A 13 -7.84 24.67 20.05
N ALA A 14 -6.76 23.95 20.36
CA ALA A 14 -6.11 23.06 19.41
C ALA A 14 -7.19 22.20 18.70
N PRO A 15 -7.11 22.02 17.37
CA PRO A 15 -8.15 21.33 16.64
C PRO A 15 -8.33 19.93 17.26
N ARG A 16 -9.51 19.69 17.83
CA ARG A 16 -9.87 18.36 18.34
C ARG A 16 -9.67 17.37 17.19
N MET A 17 -8.82 16.36 17.38
CA MET A 17 -8.74 15.25 16.44
C MET A 17 -10.14 14.64 16.30
N GLN A 18 -10.80 14.93 15.18
CA GLN A 18 -12.10 14.36 14.86
C GLN A 18 -11.86 12.99 14.25
N VAL A 19 -11.75 11.97 15.11
CA VAL A 19 -11.65 10.58 14.68
C VAL A 19 -13.03 10.10 14.26
N ASN A 20 -13.12 9.47 13.09
CA ASN A 20 -14.31 8.70 12.74
C ASN A 20 -14.36 7.44 13.61
N ALA A 21 -15.06 7.52 14.75
CA ALA A 21 -15.08 6.48 15.77
C ALA A 21 -15.49 5.09 15.22
N PRO A 22 -16.55 4.94 14.40
CA PRO A 22 -16.88 3.65 13.78
C PRO A 22 -15.71 3.05 13.00
N VAL A 23 -15.07 3.84 12.12
CA VAL A 23 -13.97 3.34 11.30
C VAL A 23 -12.78 2.95 12.17
N PHE A 24 -12.42 3.81 13.14
CA PHE A 24 -11.27 3.58 14.01
C PHE A 24 -11.43 2.31 14.85
N TYR A 25 -12.50 2.20 15.64
CA TYR A 25 -12.67 1.09 16.57
C TYR A 25 -12.88 -0.23 15.85
N ILE A 26 -13.68 -0.26 14.78
CA ILE A 26 -13.93 -1.51 14.03
C ILE A 26 -12.64 -1.97 13.36
N SER A 27 -11.90 -1.08 12.68
CA SER A 27 -10.64 -1.45 12.05
C SER A 27 -9.61 -1.92 13.07
N ALA A 28 -9.47 -1.21 14.20
CA ALA A 28 -8.52 -1.60 15.25
C ALA A 28 -8.84 -2.98 15.83
N VAL A 29 -10.10 -3.26 16.14
CA VAL A 29 -10.52 -4.58 16.64
C VAL A 29 -10.25 -5.67 15.61
N LEU A 30 -10.57 -5.44 14.33
CA LEU A 30 -10.32 -6.41 13.26
C LEU A 30 -8.82 -6.68 13.07
N ILE A 31 -7.98 -5.64 13.08
CA ILE A 31 -6.52 -5.76 12.95
C ILE A 31 -5.95 -6.56 14.13
N VAL A 32 -6.33 -6.21 15.36
CA VAL A 32 -5.85 -6.90 16.57
C VAL A 32 -6.33 -8.35 16.59
N ALA A 33 -7.58 -8.61 16.23
CA ALA A 33 -8.11 -9.97 16.15
C ALA A 33 -7.38 -10.81 15.11
N PHE A 34 -7.10 -10.24 13.93
CA PHE A 34 -6.36 -10.94 12.86
C PHE A 34 -4.92 -11.23 13.28
N ALA A 35 -4.24 -10.24 13.87
CA ALA A 35 -2.88 -10.41 14.38
C ALA A 35 -2.83 -11.45 15.52
N ALA A 36 -3.78 -11.41 16.46
CA ALA A 36 -3.87 -12.38 17.54
C ALA A 36 -4.14 -13.79 17.02
N PHE A 37 -5.03 -13.94 16.03
CA PHE A 37 -5.30 -15.24 15.41
C PHE A 37 -4.05 -15.84 14.75
N GLY A 38 -3.32 -15.04 13.95
CA GLY A 38 -2.07 -15.48 13.32
C GLY A 38 -0.97 -15.80 14.34
N ALA A 39 -0.89 -15.05 15.43
CA ALA A 39 0.12 -15.25 16.48
C ALA A 39 -0.17 -16.46 17.39
N LEU A 40 -1.44 -16.70 17.71
CA LEU A 40 -1.84 -17.78 18.63
C LEU A 40 -2.04 -19.13 17.92
N PHE A 41 -2.41 -19.12 16.64
CA PHE A 41 -2.72 -20.32 15.87
C PHE A 41 -2.04 -20.31 14.48
N PRO A 42 -0.69 -20.25 14.41
CA PRO A 42 0.04 -20.02 13.16
C PRO A 42 -0.23 -21.09 12.09
N ASP A 43 -0.23 -22.38 12.45
CA ASP A 43 -0.43 -23.47 11.48
C ASP A 43 -1.84 -23.41 10.86
N ARG A 44 -2.87 -23.26 11.70
CA ARG A 44 -4.26 -23.14 11.24
C ARG A 44 -4.48 -21.88 10.41
N ALA A 45 -3.87 -20.77 10.82
CA ALA A 45 -3.93 -19.53 10.07
C ALA A 45 -3.27 -19.69 8.70
N GLY A 46 -2.09 -20.32 8.63
CA GLY A 46 -1.38 -20.62 7.40
C GLY A 46 -2.20 -21.48 6.44
N ASP A 47 -2.78 -22.58 6.93
CA ASP A 47 -3.62 -23.46 6.11
C ASP A 47 -4.86 -22.73 5.56
N MET A 48 -5.52 -21.94 6.40
CA MET A 48 -6.69 -21.16 6.01
C MET A 48 -6.31 -20.09 4.96
N PHE A 49 -5.25 -19.32 5.19
CA PHE A 49 -4.80 -18.29 4.26
C PHE A 49 -4.36 -18.88 2.91
N ASN A 50 -3.65 -20.01 2.92
CA ASN A 50 -3.29 -20.72 1.69
C ASN A 50 -4.52 -21.23 0.94
N SER A 51 -5.51 -21.78 1.64
CA SER A 51 -6.76 -22.23 1.03
C SER A 51 -7.52 -21.07 0.36
N VAL A 52 -7.65 -19.94 1.06
CA VAL A 52 -8.31 -18.73 0.54
C VAL A 52 -7.53 -18.14 -0.64
N GLN A 53 -6.19 -18.04 -0.54
CA GLN A 53 -5.34 -17.57 -1.62
C GLN A 53 -5.51 -18.44 -2.87
N ASN A 54 -5.46 -19.76 -2.72
CA ASN A 54 -5.60 -20.68 -3.85
C ASN A 54 -6.98 -20.58 -4.51
N PHE A 55 -8.04 -20.40 -3.71
CA PHE A 55 -9.39 -20.14 -4.23
C PHE A 55 -9.43 -18.84 -5.05
N ILE A 56 -8.90 -17.73 -4.50
CA ILE A 56 -8.89 -16.44 -5.18
C ILE A 56 -8.08 -16.52 -6.49
N VAL A 57 -6.88 -17.10 -6.45
CA VAL A 57 -6.01 -17.21 -7.64
C VAL A 57 -6.67 -18.07 -8.72
N ARG A 58 -7.27 -19.20 -8.34
CA ARG A 58 -7.91 -20.13 -9.29
C ARG A 58 -9.15 -19.52 -9.93
N ASP A 59 -10.05 -18.96 -9.13
CA ASP A 59 -11.40 -18.59 -9.59
C ASP A 59 -11.50 -17.09 -9.97
N PHE A 60 -10.69 -16.22 -9.37
CA PHE A 60 -10.67 -14.77 -9.60
C PHE A 60 -9.37 -14.24 -10.25
N GLY A 61 -8.41 -15.09 -10.58
CA GLY A 61 -7.14 -14.67 -11.21
C GLY A 61 -7.34 -13.89 -12.51
N TRP A 62 -8.29 -14.31 -13.35
CA TRP A 62 -8.64 -13.59 -14.59
C TRP A 62 -9.17 -12.17 -14.30
N PHE A 63 -9.98 -12.01 -13.25
CA PHE A 63 -10.54 -10.72 -12.86
C PHE A 63 -9.44 -9.78 -12.38
N TYR A 64 -8.45 -10.31 -11.64
CA TYR A 64 -7.29 -9.54 -11.21
C TYR A 64 -6.49 -9.01 -12.40
N ILE A 65 -6.14 -9.88 -13.35
CA ILE A 65 -5.39 -9.51 -14.57
C ILE A 65 -6.19 -8.49 -15.41
N ALA A 66 -7.48 -8.74 -15.63
CA ALA A 66 -8.35 -7.85 -16.39
C ALA A 66 -8.50 -6.47 -15.71
N SER A 67 -8.58 -6.43 -14.38
CA SER A 67 -8.69 -5.17 -13.62
C SER A 67 -7.43 -4.32 -13.75
N VAL A 68 -6.24 -4.93 -13.61
CA VAL A 68 -4.97 -4.20 -13.73
C VAL A 68 -4.76 -3.70 -15.16
N ALA A 69 -5.06 -4.53 -16.17
CA ALA A 69 -5.04 -4.10 -17.57
C ALA A 69 -6.04 -2.96 -17.82
N GLY A 70 -7.26 -3.05 -17.25
CA GLY A 70 -8.28 -2.02 -17.31
C GLY A 70 -7.83 -0.70 -16.69
N PHE A 71 -7.17 -0.73 -15.53
CA PHE A 71 -6.61 0.47 -14.90
C PHE A 71 -5.52 1.12 -15.76
N LEU A 72 -4.65 0.32 -16.38
CA LEU A 72 -3.62 0.85 -17.29
C LEU A 72 -4.27 1.52 -18.52
N ILE A 73 -5.22 0.84 -19.17
CA ILE A 73 -5.95 1.40 -20.31
C ILE A 73 -6.69 2.68 -19.91
N PHE A 74 -7.34 2.69 -18.73
CA PHE A 74 -8.05 3.86 -18.23
C PHE A 74 -7.10 5.03 -17.93
N ALA A 75 -5.95 4.78 -17.30
CA ALA A 75 -4.95 5.82 -17.05
C ALA A 75 -4.40 6.41 -18.37
N LEU A 76 -4.10 5.56 -19.36
CA LEU A 76 -3.69 6.01 -20.69
C LEU A 76 -4.80 6.80 -21.40
N TYR A 77 -6.05 6.37 -21.28
CA TYR A 77 -7.20 7.09 -21.82
C TYR A 77 -7.33 8.49 -21.20
N LEU A 78 -7.21 8.61 -19.88
CA LEU A 78 -7.25 9.92 -19.22
C LEU A 78 -6.09 10.81 -19.70
N MET A 79 -4.88 10.26 -19.79
CA MET A 79 -3.69 10.98 -20.23
C MET A 79 -3.80 11.49 -21.68
N LEU A 80 -4.37 10.69 -22.60
CA LEU A 80 -4.44 11.01 -24.03
C LEU A 80 -5.72 11.74 -24.45
N SER A 81 -6.70 11.86 -23.54
CA SER A 81 -7.96 12.54 -23.81
C SER A 81 -8.00 13.94 -23.19
N ARG A 82 -9.05 14.70 -23.52
CA ARG A 82 -9.35 16.01 -22.92
C ARG A 82 -9.43 16.02 -21.39
N TYR A 83 -9.53 14.86 -20.75
CA TYR A 83 -9.57 14.78 -19.29
C TYR A 83 -8.20 15.01 -18.66
N GLY A 84 -7.10 14.81 -19.41
CA GLY A 84 -5.74 15.10 -18.96
C GLY A 84 -5.48 16.60 -18.77
N ASP A 85 -6.26 17.46 -19.42
CA ASP A 85 -6.15 18.92 -19.30
C ASP A 85 -6.81 19.48 -18.01
N ILE A 86 -7.53 18.63 -17.27
CA ILE A 86 -8.24 19.05 -16.06
C ILE A 86 -7.26 19.21 -14.90
N LYS A 87 -7.16 20.44 -14.37
CA LYS A 87 -6.41 20.71 -13.13
C LYS A 87 -7.07 20.02 -11.93
N LEU A 88 -6.24 19.36 -11.11
CA LEU A 88 -6.65 18.70 -9.86
C LEU A 88 -6.78 19.72 -8.71
N GLY A 89 -7.64 20.71 -8.92
CA GLY A 89 -7.86 21.86 -8.06
C GLY A 89 -8.75 22.90 -8.76
N PRO A 90 -8.95 24.07 -8.15
CA PRO A 90 -9.59 25.22 -8.80
C PRO A 90 -8.94 25.56 -10.16
N ASP A 91 -9.67 26.19 -11.07
CA ASP A 91 -9.17 26.48 -12.43
C ASP A 91 -7.97 27.44 -12.44
N ASP A 92 -7.90 28.32 -11.44
CA ASP A 92 -6.83 29.27 -11.18
C ASP A 92 -5.69 28.70 -10.30
N SER A 93 -5.78 27.44 -9.87
CA SER A 93 -4.72 26.84 -9.06
C SER A 93 -3.42 26.61 -9.85
N GLU A 94 -2.30 26.77 -9.15
CA GLU A 94 -0.95 26.47 -9.61
C GLU A 94 -0.33 25.34 -8.76
N PRO A 95 0.64 24.56 -9.29
CA PRO A 95 1.30 23.53 -8.52
C PRO A 95 2.03 24.09 -7.29
N GLU A 96 1.77 23.49 -6.12
CA GLU A 96 2.43 23.88 -4.87
C GLU A 96 3.94 23.55 -4.86
N TYR A 97 4.34 22.50 -5.58
CA TYR A 97 5.72 22.04 -5.67
C TYR A 97 6.27 22.23 -7.08
N SER A 98 7.56 22.56 -7.17
CA SER A 98 8.27 22.54 -8.44
C SER A 98 8.30 21.14 -9.04
N TYR A 99 8.38 21.06 -10.38
CA TYR A 99 8.35 19.78 -11.08
C TYR A 99 9.43 18.80 -10.60
N LEU A 100 10.65 19.29 -10.35
CA LEU A 100 11.74 18.46 -9.83
C LEU A 100 11.45 17.93 -8.43
N SER A 101 10.90 18.78 -7.54
CA SER A 101 10.56 18.37 -6.17
C SER A 101 9.43 17.35 -6.17
N TRP A 102 8.39 17.57 -6.98
CA TRP A 102 7.29 16.62 -7.15
C TRP A 102 7.77 15.27 -7.67
N PHE A 103 8.63 15.28 -8.69
CA PHE A 103 9.20 14.06 -9.24
C PHE A 103 10.06 13.31 -8.20
N ALA A 104 10.87 14.02 -7.42
CA ALA A 104 11.64 13.43 -6.33
C ALA A 104 10.75 12.81 -5.24
N MET A 105 9.63 13.46 -4.88
CA MET A 105 8.66 12.90 -3.92
C MET A 105 8.04 11.60 -4.43
N LEU A 106 7.72 11.49 -5.72
CA LEU A 106 7.22 10.25 -6.31
C LEU A 106 8.20 9.09 -6.18
N PHE A 107 9.49 9.34 -6.48
CA PHE A 107 10.53 8.32 -6.30
C PHE A 107 10.72 7.95 -4.84
N SER A 108 10.76 8.94 -3.93
CA SER A 108 10.90 8.69 -2.50
C SER A 108 9.75 7.84 -1.94
N ALA A 109 8.51 8.12 -2.36
CA ALA A 109 7.34 7.37 -1.93
C ALA A 109 7.26 5.97 -2.56
N GLY A 110 7.74 5.79 -3.79
CA GLY A 110 7.63 4.53 -4.54
C GLY A 110 8.72 3.50 -4.23
N MET A 111 9.91 3.94 -3.78
CA MET A 111 11.05 3.06 -3.54
C MET A 111 10.96 2.39 -2.16
N GLY A 112 10.18 1.32 -2.05
CA GLY A 112 9.98 0.57 -0.81
C GLY A 112 10.89 -0.66 -0.62
N ILE A 113 10.74 -1.33 0.53
CA ILE A 113 11.41 -2.62 0.88
C ILE A 113 11.19 -3.66 -0.22
N GLY A 114 10.02 -3.64 -0.87
CA GLY A 114 9.69 -4.54 -1.97
C GLY A 114 10.72 -4.52 -3.10
N LEU A 115 11.24 -3.36 -3.51
CA LEU A 115 12.26 -3.30 -4.56
C LEU A 115 13.62 -3.82 -4.10
N ILE A 116 13.98 -3.62 -2.84
CA ILE A 116 15.24 -4.15 -2.27
C ILE A 116 15.19 -5.67 -2.16
N PHE A 117 14.02 -6.22 -1.83
CA PHE A 117 13.81 -7.66 -1.70
C PHE A 117 13.63 -8.33 -3.07
N PHE A 118 12.58 -7.95 -3.81
CA PHE A 118 12.20 -8.59 -5.06
C PHE A 118 13.01 -8.13 -6.27
N GLY A 119 13.69 -6.98 -6.21
CA GLY A 119 14.55 -6.52 -7.31
C GLY A 119 15.67 -7.50 -7.66
N VAL A 120 16.09 -8.33 -6.70
CA VAL A 120 17.03 -9.44 -6.94
C VAL A 120 16.30 -10.79 -6.93
N ALA A 121 15.41 -11.01 -5.94
CA ALA A 121 14.80 -12.33 -5.75
C ALA A 121 13.93 -12.76 -6.94
N GLU A 122 13.15 -11.85 -7.52
CA GLU A 122 12.18 -12.18 -8.55
C GLU A 122 12.84 -12.53 -9.91
N PRO A 123 13.79 -11.74 -10.46
CA PRO A 123 14.52 -12.16 -11.66
C PRO A 123 15.26 -13.49 -11.47
N VAL A 124 15.89 -13.70 -10.31
CA VAL A 124 16.61 -14.96 -10.02
C VAL A 124 15.64 -16.13 -9.95
N GLN A 125 14.48 -15.94 -9.34
CA GLN A 125 13.45 -16.96 -9.26
C GLN A 125 12.89 -17.29 -10.65
N HIS A 126 12.54 -16.29 -11.47
CA HIS A 126 12.04 -16.52 -12.82
C HIS A 126 13.10 -17.10 -13.77
N TYR A 127 14.38 -16.82 -13.54
CA TYR A 127 15.48 -17.46 -14.27
C TYR A 127 15.62 -18.94 -13.90
N ALA A 128 15.55 -19.27 -12.61
CA ALA A 128 15.73 -20.63 -12.12
C ALA A 128 14.50 -21.53 -12.38
N LEU A 129 13.30 -20.97 -12.22
CA LEU A 129 12.01 -21.64 -12.34
C LEU A 129 11.07 -20.76 -13.18
N PRO A 130 11.29 -20.66 -14.50
CA PRO A 130 10.44 -19.86 -15.37
C PRO A 130 9.02 -20.45 -15.42
N PRO A 131 7.97 -19.62 -15.57
CA PRO A 131 6.61 -20.12 -15.73
C PRO A 131 6.43 -21.05 -16.94
N VAL A 132 7.27 -20.89 -17.97
CA VAL A 132 7.25 -21.68 -19.20
C VAL A 132 8.70 -21.98 -19.61
N GLY A 133 8.95 -23.23 -20.00
CA GLY A 133 10.25 -23.65 -20.55
C GLY A 133 11.27 -24.08 -19.49
N GLU A 134 12.52 -24.25 -19.93
CA GLU A 134 13.63 -24.71 -19.09
C GLU A 134 14.33 -23.53 -18.40
N GLY A 135 14.49 -23.64 -17.08
CA GLY A 135 15.23 -22.67 -16.29
C GLY A 135 16.74 -22.72 -16.52
N LYS A 136 17.43 -21.68 -16.07
CA LYS A 136 18.88 -21.52 -16.15
C LYS A 136 19.46 -21.40 -17.56
N THR A 137 18.63 -21.05 -18.55
CA THR A 137 19.01 -20.80 -19.94
C THR A 137 19.10 -19.30 -20.25
N VAL A 138 19.79 -18.93 -21.33
CA VAL A 138 19.82 -17.53 -21.81
C VAL A 138 18.41 -16.99 -22.09
N GLU A 139 17.52 -17.85 -22.61
CA GLU A 139 16.13 -17.46 -22.87
C GLU A 139 15.35 -17.23 -21.57
N SER A 140 15.48 -18.12 -20.58
CA SER A 140 14.85 -17.91 -19.26
C SER A 140 15.36 -16.64 -18.57
N ALA A 141 16.63 -16.26 -18.76
CA ALA A 141 17.18 -15.01 -18.21
C ALA A 141 16.53 -13.77 -18.84
N ARG A 142 16.32 -13.80 -20.16
CA ARG A 142 15.62 -12.72 -20.87
C ARG A 142 14.16 -12.62 -20.40
N GLN A 143 13.46 -13.75 -20.31
CA GLN A 143 12.07 -13.79 -19.88
C GLN A 143 11.90 -13.34 -18.43
N ALA A 144 12.83 -13.69 -17.55
CA ALA A 144 12.82 -13.26 -16.15
C ALA A 144 12.81 -11.72 -16.02
N MET A 145 13.62 -11.03 -16.81
CA MET A 145 13.62 -9.56 -16.83
C MET A 145 12.32 -8.99 -17.39
N VAL A 146 11.75 -9.59 -18.43
CA VAL A 146 10.45 -9.17 -19.00
C VAL A 146 9.34 -9.28 -17.95
N LEU A 147 9.26 -10.41 -17.23
CA LEU A 147 8.27 -10.61 -16.18
C LEU A 147 8.45 -9.64 -15.02
N THR A 148 9.70 -9.42 -14.59
CA THR A 148 10.00 -8.47 -13.51
C THR A 148 9.59 -7.05 -13.90
N PHE A 149 9.92 -6.61 -15.13
CA PHE A 149 9.48 -5.30 -15.62
C PHE A 149 7.97 -5.21 -15.82
N PHE A 150 7.30 -6.32 -16.13
CA PHE A 150 5.85 -6.35 -16.20
C PHE A 150 5.22 -6.11 -14.82
N HIS A 151 5.73 -6.74 -13.77
CA HIS A 151 5.23 -6.58 -12.40
C HIS A 151 5.56 -5.22 -11.76
N TRP A 152 6.77 -4.70 -11.98
CA TRP A 152 7.24 -3.45 -11.36
C TRP A 152 7.14 -2.22 -12.27
N GLY A 153 6.67 -2.40 -13.51
CA GLY A 153 6.48 -1.35 -14.50
C GLY A 153 5.07 -0.74 -14.45
N LEU A 154 4.57 -0.35 -15.62
CA LEU A 154 3.37 0.47 -15.78
C LEU A 154 2.12 -0.09 -15.10
N HIS A 155 1.98 -1.43 -15.02
CA HIS A 155 0.81 -2.09 -14.46
C HIS A 155 0.62 -1.78 -12.96
N ALA A 156 1.69 -1.83 -12.17
CA ALA A 156 1.61 -1.50 -10.75
C ALA A 156 1.30 -0.01 -10.54
N TRP A 157 1.98 0.87 -11.30
CA TRP A 157 1.77 2.31 -11.22
C TRP A 157 0.38 2.74 -11.66
N ALA A 158 -0.24 2.04 -12.62
CA ALA A 158 -1.60 2.34 -13.06
C ALA A 158 -2.61 2.28 -11.91
N ILE A 159 -2.47 1.32 -11.00
CA ILE A 159 -3.35 1.20 -9.82
C ILE A 159 -3.22 2.46 -8.94
N TYR A 160 -1.98 2.89 -8.67
CA TYR A 160 -1.71 4.10 -7.89
C TYR A 160 -2.22 5.37 -8.57
N ILE A 161 -2.07 5.47 -9.90
CA ILE A 161 -2.58 6.60 -10.68
C ILE A 161 -4.11 6.67 -10.54
N VAL A 162 -4.82 5.56 -10.72
CA VAL A 162 -6.29 5.56 -10.66
C VAL A 162 -6.79 5.95 -9.27
N VAL A 163 -6.24 5.35 -8.21
CA VAL A 163 -6.64 5.67 -6.82
C VAL A 163 -6.25 7.10 -6.45
N GLY A 164 -5.02 7.52 -6.80
CA GLY A 164 -4.50 8.85 -6.53
C GLY A 164 -5.29 9.95 -7.26
N LEU A 165 -5.63 9.73 -8.53
CA LEU A 165 -6.47 10.65 -9.30
C LEU A 165 -7.88 10.75 -8.73
N ALA A 166 -8.48 9.63 -8.31
CA ALA A 166 -9.80 9.65 -7.70
C ALA A 166 -9.79 10.48 -6.41
N LEU A 167 -8.84 10.24 -5.51
CA LEU A 167 -8.70 11.01 -4.28
C LEU A 167 -8.41 12.49 -4.55
N ALA A 168 -7.47 12.79 -5.45
CA ALA A 168 -7.09 14.15 -5.78
C ALA A 168 -8.26 14.93 -6.41
N TYR A 169 -8.97 14.33 -7.37
CA TYR A 169 -10.11 14.97 -8.03
C TYR A 169 -11.24 15.24 -7.02
N PHE A 170 -11.67 14.24 -6.25
CA PHE A 170 -12.79 14.46 -5.34
C PHE A 170 -12.45 15.37 -4.16
N SER A 171 -11.19 15.37 -3.71
CA SER A 171 -10.79 16.20 -2.57
C SER A 171 -10.46 17.62 -2.99
N PHE A 172 -9.61 17.80 -4.00
CA PHE A 172 -9.11 19.13 -4.39
C PHE A 172 -10.00 19.84 -5.40
N ARG A 173 -10.65 19.11 -6.33
CA ARG A 173 -11.57 19.72 -7.32
C ARG A 173 -13.02 19.78 -6.85
N ARG A 174 -13.49 18.78 -6.08
CA ARG A 174 -14.89 18.71 -5.60
C ARG A 174 -15.08 19.07 -4.13
N GLY A 175 -14.01 19.34 -3.39
CA GLY A 175 -14.08 19.78 -1.99
C GLY A 175 -14.62 18.71 -1.03
N LEU A 176 -14.53 17.42 -1.38
CA LEU A 176 -14.89 16.32 -0.49
C LEU A 176 -13.72 15.99 0.47
N PRO A 177 -13.98 15.30 1.60
CA PRO A 177 -12.90 14.87 2.50
C PRO A 177 -11.91 13.94 1.80
N LEU A 178 -10.62 14.05 2.10
CA LEU A 178 -9.54 13.19 1.57
C LEU A 178 -9.61 11.78 2.17
N THR A 179 -10.59 11.00 1.70
CA THR A 179 -10.92 9.64 2.17
C THR A 179 -11.37 8.78 0.99
N ILE A 180 -11.15 7.45 1.07
CA ILE A 180 -11.45 6.53 -0.04
C ILE A 180 -12.94 6.52 -0.36
N ARG A 181 -13.81 6.61 0.64
CA ARG A 181 -15.26 6.75 0.41
C ARG A 181 -15.64 7.93 -0.50
N SER A 182 -14.88 9.03 -0.50
CA SER A 182 -15.18 10.21 -1.34
C SER A 182 -15.04 9.89 -2.82
N ALA A 183 -14.14 8.97 -3.18
CA ALA A 183 -14.00 8.51 -4.56
C ALA A 183 -15.27 7.82 -5.09
N LEU A 184 -16.12 7.29 -4.20
CA LEU A 184 -17.35 6.60 -4.54
C LEU A 184 -18.59 7.51 -4.48
N PHE A 185 -18.43 8.79 -4.13
CA PHE A 185 -19.52 9.77 -4.18
C PHE A 185 -20.33 9.77 -5.48
N PRO A 186 -19.76 9.68 -6.71
CA PRO A 186 -20.57 9.66 -7.93
C PRO A 186 -21.47 8.42 -8.07
N LEU A 187 -21.13 7.31 -7.40
CA LEU A 187 -21.87 6.06 -7.48
C LEU A 187 -22.90 5.92 -6.36
N ILE A 188 -22.51 6.26 -5.12
CA ILE A 188 -23.35 6.06 -3.93
C ILE A 188 -23.87 7.37 -3.31
N GLY A 189 -23.51 8.52 -3.87
CA GLY A 189 -24.00 9.84 -3.45
C GLY A 189 -23.73 10.12 -1.97
N ARG A 190 -24.73 10.63 -1.26
CA ARG A 190 -24.63 10.97 0.17
C ARG A 190 -24.43 9.78 1.10
N HIS A 191 -24.55 8.53 0.61
CA HIS A 191 -24.31 7.34 1.43
C HIS A 191 -22.83 7.20 1.86
N ILE A 192 -21.91 8.00 1.28
CA ILE A 192 -20.52 8.10 1.77
C ILE A 192 -20.43 8.57 3.23
N TYR A 193 -21.44 9.30 3.73
CA TYR A 193 -21.46 9.76 5.13
C TYR A 193 -22.06 8.73 6.10
N GLY A 194 -22.63 7.64 5.57
CA GLY A 194 -23.30 6.61 6.35
C GLY A 194 -22.49 5.31 6.48
N PRO A 195 -23.16 4.21 6.89
CA PRO A 195 -22.52 2.93 7.15
C PRO A 195 -21.74 2.35 5.95
N VAL A 196 -22.25 2.54 4.73
CA VAL A 196 -21.58 2.08 3.51
C VAL A 196 -20.23 2.78 3.34
N GLY A 197 -20.18 4.11 3.52
CA GLY A 197 -18.93 4.87 3.50
C GLY A 197 -17.95 4.47 4.60
N HIS A 198 -18.45 4.15 5.79
CA HIS A 198 -17.61 3.62 6.88
C HIS A 198 -17.02 2.25 6.51
N ALA A 199 -17.81 1.35 5.93
CA ALA A 199 -17.33 0.04 5.49
C ALA A 199 -16.20 0.18 4.44
N ILE A 200 -16.36 1.07 3.47
CA ILE A 200 -15.33 1.35 2.45
C ILE A 200 -14.01 1.80 3.10
N ASP A 201 -14.07 2.75 4.03
CA ASP A 201 -12.88 3.22 4.71
C ASP A 201 -12.27 2.17 5.65
N ILE A 202 -13.08 1.30 6.27
CA ILE A 202 -12.57 0.17 7.07
C ILE A 202 -11.80 -0.79 6.16
N PHE A 203 -12.32 -1.15 4.99
CA PHE A 203 -11.60 -1.98 4.03
C PHE A 203 -10.30 -1.30 3.54
N ALA A 204 -10.33 0.01 3.32
CA ALA A 204 -9.12 0.75 2.97
C ALA A 204 -8.07 0.69 4.08
N VAL A 205 -8.46 0.93 5.34
CA VAL A 205 -7.55 0.84 6.50
C VAL A 205 -6.98 -0.56 6.65
N LEU A 206 -7.80 -1.60 6.53
CA LEU A 206 -7.34 -2.99 6.57
C LEU A 206 -6.35 -3.30 5.45
N GLY A 207 -6.67 -2.90 4.21
CA GLY A 207 -5.80 -3.10 3.06
C GLY A 207 -4.44 -2.42 3.22
N THR A 208 -4.43 -1.15 3.66
CA THR A 208 -3.19 -0.42 3.94
C THR A 208 -2.39 -1.09 5.06
N MET A 209 -3.04 -1.47 6.17
CA MET A 209 -2.35 -2.08 7.31
C MET A 209 -1.74 -3.44 6.97
N PHE A 210 -2.45 -4.31 6.25
CA PHE A 210 -1.91 -5.60 5.83
C PHE A 210 -0.81 -5.46 4.76
N GLY A 211 -0.91 -4.47 3.88
CA GLY A 211 0.16 -4.13 2.93
C GLY A 211 1.44 -3.67 3.64
N VAL A 212 1.31 -2.75 4.60
CA VAL A 212 2.42 -2.27 5.42
C VAL A 212 3.04 -3.41 6.24
N ALA A 213 2.21 -4.25 6.87
CA ALA A 213 2.68 -5.38 7.66
C ALA A 213 3.48 -6.39 6.82
N THR A 214 3.03 -6.69 5.60
CA THR A 214 3.75 -7.58 4.68
C THR A 214 5.13 -7.01 4.32
N SER A 215 5.17 -5.74 3.90
CA SER A 215 6.42 -5.05 3.53
C SER A 215 7.41 -5.01 4.70
N LEU A 216 6.92 -4.69 5.90
CA LEU A 216 7.73 -4.68 7.12
C LEU A 216 8.25 -6.08 7.48
N GLY A 217 7.41 -7.10 7.37
CA GLY A 217 7.80 -8.49 7.62
C GLY A 217 8.96 -8.94 6.72
N LEU A 218 8.89 -8.62 5.42
CA LEU A 218 9.99 -8.88 4.48
C LEU A 218 11.27 -8.14 4.89
N GLY A 219 11.15 -6.89 5.35
CA GLY A 219 12.29 -6.10 5.84
C GLY A 219 12.96 -6.74 7.06
N VAL A 220 12.17 -7.22 8.03
CA VAL A 220 12.70 -7.93 9.21
C VAL A 220 13.46 -9.20 8.80
N LEU A 221 12.90 -9.98 7.88
CA LEU A 221 13.57 -11.18 7.35
C LEU A 221 14.91 -10.83 6.67
N GLN A 222 14.95 -9.75 5.89
CA GLN A 222 16.14 -9.31 5.18
C GLN A 222 17.25 -8.83 6.14
N VAL A 223 16.89 -8.06 7.18
CA VAL A 223 17.84 -7.64 8.23
C VAL A 223 18.38 -8.86 9.00
N ASN A 224 17.51 -9.79 9.36
CA ASN A 224 17.89 -11.00 10.08
C ASN A 224 18.85 -11.88 9.26
N ALA A 225 18.59 -12.05 7.95
CA ALA A 225 19.50 -12.73 7.04
C ALA A 225 20.86 -12.02 6.92
N GLY A 226 20.86 -10.68 6.86
CA GLY A 226 22.08 -9.88 6.85
C GLY A 226 22.92 -10.07 8.12
N PHE A 227 22.30 -10.07 9.30
CA PHE A 227 22.98 -10.34 10.55
C PHE A 227 23.50 -11.77 10.66
N SER A 228 22.75 -12.75 10.16
CA SER A 228 23.22 -14.12 10.10
C SER A 228 24.47 -14.24 9.22
N HIS A 229 24.47 -13.58 8.07
CA HIS A 229 25.60 -13.60 7.15
C HIS A 229 26.84 -12.88 7.70
N LEU A 230 26.66 -11.70 8.33
CA LEU A 230 27.77 -10.86 8.80
C LEU A 230 28.30 -11.27 10.18
N PHE A 231 27.42 -11.71 11.08
CA PHE A 231 27.73 -11.93 12.50
C PHE A 231 27.48 -13.38 12.96
N GLY A 232 27.02 -14.27 12.09
CA GLY A 232 26.74 -15.67 12.43
C GLY A 232 25.54 -15.86 13.37
N ILE A 233 24.69 -14.84 13.55
CA ILE A 233 23.52 -14.91 14.42
C ILE A 233 22.46 -15.87 13.80
N PRO A 234 21.87 -16.82 14.56
CA PRO A 234 20.85 -17.71 14.03
C PRO A 234 19.58 -17.00 13.53
N THR A 235 19.00 -17.49 12.44
CA THR A 235 17.74 -16.98 11.88
C THR A 235 16.53 -17.65 12.55
N ASN A 236 16.18 -17.24 13.77
CA ASN A 236 15.02 -17.77 14.50
C ASN A 236 14.06 -16.67 14.97
N SER A 237 12.82 -17.06 15.32
CA SER A 237 11.75 -16.13 15.71
C SER A 237 12.11 -15.30 16.95
N SER A 238 12.96 -15.79 17.85
CA SER A 238 13.44 -15.02 19.00
C SER A 238 14.27 -13.80 18.57
N VAL A 239 15.20 -13.97 17.63
CA VAL A 239 16.01 -12.86 17.12
C VAL A 239 15.15 -11.87 16.31
N GLN A 240 14.17 -12.38 15.54
CA GLN A 240 13.25 -11.52 14.77
C GLN A 240 12.31 -10.70 15.66
N LEU A 241 11.92 -11.22 16.83
CA LEU A 241 11.09 -10.53 17.83
C LEU A 241 11.90 -9.70 18.84
N GLY A 242 13.23 -9.66 18.73
CA GLY A 242 14.10 -8.98 19.70
C GLY A 242 14.04 -9.59 21.11
N ARG A 243 13.65 -10.87 21.23
CA ARG A 243 13.65 -11.60 22.50
C ARG A 243 15.04 -12.17 22.73
N GLU A 244 15.58 -11.98 23.93
CA GLU A 244 16.83 -12.63 24.34
C GLU A 244 16.72 -14.14 24.07
N PRO A 245 17.80 -14.80 23.60
CA PRO A 245 17.81 -16.24 23.49
C PRO A 245 17.60 -16.80 24.90
N ILE A 246 16.45 -17.43 25.13
CA ILE A 246 16.25 -18.17 26.36
C ILE A 246 17.19 -19.36 26.27
N ASN A 247 18.36 -19.26 26.89
CA ASN A 247 19.25 -20.39 27.12
C ASN A 247 18.47 -21.39 27.97
N GLY A 248 17.84 -22.36 27.31
CA GLY A 248 17.34 -23.57 27.95
C GLY A 248 18.52 -24.40 28.41
N GLY A 249 19.04 -24.07 29.59
CA GLY A 249 19.90 -24.96 30.36
C GLY A 249 19.03 -25.96 31.11
N GLY A 250 19.19 -27.25 30.80
CA GLY A 250 18.51 -28.38 31.43
C GLY A 250 18.48 -29.58 30.51
#